data_AF-A0AAV9JX52-F1
#
_entry.id   AF-A0AAV9JX52-F1
#
_cell.length_a   1.000
_cell.length_b   1.000
_cell.length_c   1.000
_cell.angle_alpha   90.00
_cell.angle_beta   90.00
_cell.angle_gamma   90.00
#
_symmetry.space_group_name_H-M   'P 1'
#
loop_
_entity.id
_entity.type
_entity.pdbx_description
1 polymer ?
#
loop_
_entity_poly.entity_id
_entity_poly.type
_entity_poly.pdbx_seq_one_letter_code
_entity_poly.pdbx_strand_id
1 'polypeptide(L)'
;MFLWKTHIENVEPICKILHIPATSKMVEMVSQQPALASKVDDCLLFAVYHFAVFPLTDEEWAVHLGQPRTTMLQRYHFATRQALVNAAFLKSTEMSVTQALVLFLLASRYTL
;
A
#
# COMPACT_ATOMS: atom_id res chain seq x y z
N MET A 1 -3.29 1.77 -10.83
CA MET A 1 -4.49 0.91 -10.69
C MET A 1 -4.21 -0.58 -10.55
N PHE A 2 -3.17 -1.16 -11.19
CA PHE A 2 -2.85 -2.60 -11.08
C PHE A 2 -2.73 -3.09 -9.63
N LEU A 3 -1.84 -2.49 -8.84
CA LEU A 3 -1.61 -2.88 -7.43
C LEU A 3 -2.86 -2.75 -6.55
N TRP A 4 -3.75 -1.80 -6.85
CA TRP A 4 -5.02 -1.66 -6.13
C TRP A 4 -5.97 -2.84 -6.41
N LYS A 5 -6.05 -3.28 -7.67
CA LYS A 5 -6.83 -4.47 -8.03
C LYS A 5 -6.25 -5.72 -7.36
N THR A 6 -4.93 -5.89 -7.42
CA THR A 6 -4.24 -6.99 -6.73
C THR A 6 -4.51 -6.99 -5.23
N HIS A 7 -4.54 -5.82 -4.59
CA HIS A 7 -4.90 -5.69 -3.18
C HIS A 7 -6.33 -6.18 -2.90
N ILE A 8 -7.31 -5.73 -3.70
CA ILE A 8 -8.71 -6.16 -3.55
C ILE A 8 -8.85 -7.67 -3.74
N GLU A 9 -8.15 -8.25 -4.71
CA GLU A 9 -8.27 -9.67 -5.07
C GLU A 9 -7.56 -10.59 -4.07
N ASN A 10 -6.38 -10.19 -3.57
CA ASN A 10 -5.50 -11.10 -2.83
C ASN A 10 -5.29 -10.72 -1.36
N VAL A 11 -5.38 -9.44 -1.00
CA VAL A 11 -5.07 -8.97 0.36
C VAL A 11 -6.35 -8.72 1.17
N GLU A 12 -7.33 -8.03 0.57
CA GLU A 12 -8.59 -7.69 1.25
C GLU A 12 -9.35 -8.92 1.80
N PRO A 13 -9.43 -10.08 1.09
CA PRO A 13 -10.11 -11.26 1.63
C PRO A 13 -9.49 -11.80 2.92
N ILE A 14 -8.21 -11.50 3.19
CA ILE A 14 -7.45 -12.00 4.33
C ILE A 14 -7.66 -11.11 5.56
N CYS A 15 -7.56 -9.79 5.41
CA CYS A 15 -7.53 -8.87 6.55
C CYS A 15 -8.74 -7.95 6.71
N LYS A 16 -9.46 -7.62 5.63
CA LYS A 16 -10.65 -6.74 5.63
C LYS A 16 -10.49 -5.44 6.43
N ILE A 17 -9.36 -4.77 6.25
CA ILE A 17 -9.01 -3.57 7.04
C ILE A 17 -9.64 -2.32 6.43
N LEU A 18 -9.82 -2.29 5.11
CA LEU A 18 -10.15 -1.09 4.36
C LEU A 18 -11.62 -1.07 3.94
N HIS A 19 -12.22 0.11 3.97
CA HIS A 19 -13.50 0.31 3.31
C HIS A 19 -13.28 0.49 1.80
N ILE A 20 -13.49 -0.58 1.03
CA ILE A 20 -13.14 -0.65 -0.40
C ILE A 20 -13.73 0.48 -1.25
N PRO A 21 -15.03 0.86 -1.13
CA PRO A 21 -15.58 1.94 -1.93
C PRO A 21 -14.92 3.30 -1.69
N ALA A 22 -14.63 3.63 -0.43
CA ALA A 22 -14.02 4.91 -0.07
C ALA A 22 -12.54 4.93 -0.50
N THR A 23 -11.83 3.84 -0.21
CA THR A 23 -10.40 3.72 -0.54
C THR A 23 -10.17 3.71 -2.05
N SER A 24 -11.05 3.07 -2.84
CA SER A 24 -10.95 3.10 -4.31
C SER A 24 -11.01 4.52 -4.86
N LYS A 25 -11.90 5.36 -4.34
CA LYS A 25 -12.01 6.77 -4.74
C LYS A 25 -10.74 7.56 -4.40
N MET A 26 -10.19 7.33 -3.20
CA MET A 26 -8.93 7.96 -2.78
C MET A 26 -7.78 7.54 -3.70
N VAL A 27 -7.62 6.23 -3.94
CA VAL A 27 -6.56 5.69 -4.82
C VAL A 27 -6.67 6.25 -6.24
N GLU A 28 -7.88 6.35 -6.77
CA GLU A 28 -8.13 6.92 -8.10
C GLU A 28 -7.76 8.40 -8.15
N MET A 29 -8.22 9.19 -7.17
CA MET A 29 -7.91 10.61 -7.07
C MET A 29 -6.40 10.87 -6.99
N VAL A 30 -5.69 10.16 -6.09
CA VAL A 30 -4.25 10.30 -5.92
C VAL A 30 -3.48 9.80 -7.15
N SER A 31 -3.97 8.76 -7.83
CA SER A 31 -3.35 8.27 -9.07
C SER A 31 -3.45 9.29 -10.21
N GLN A 32 -4.52 10.08 -10.25
CA GLN A 32 -4.72 11.12 -11.27
C GLN A 32 -3.98 12.42 -10.90
N GLN A 33 -3.95 12.78 -9.62
CA GLN A 33 -3.38 14.04 -9.13
C GLN A 33 -2.51 13.81 -7.88
N PRO A 34 -1.30 13.23 -8.03
CA PRO A 34 -0.45 12.89 -6.89
C PRO A 34 -0.06 14.09 -6.02
N ALA A 35 0.01 15.28 -6.62
CA ALA A 35 0.37 16.52 -5.92
C ALA A 35 -0.68 16.97 -4.88
N LEU A 36 -1.90 16.44 -4.94
CA LEU A 36 -2.97 16.75 -3.99
C LEU A 36 -3.06 15.74 -2.84
N ALA A 37 -2.26 14.67 -2.87
CA ALA A 37 -2.28 13.67 -1.83
C ALA A 37 -1.87 14.28 -0.49
N SER A 38 -2.67 14.06 0.55
CA SER A 38 -2.24 14.37 1.90
C SER A 38 -1.19 13.34 2.36
N LYS A 39 -0.45 13.67 3.42
CA LYS A 39 0.48 12.71 4.05
C LYS A 39 -0.23 11.44 4.53
N VAL A 40 -1.52 11.54 4.85
CA VAL A 40 -2.37 10.41 5.26
C VAL A 40 -2.70 9.53 4.06
N ASP A 41 -3.06 10.14 2.92
CA ASP A 41 -3.35 9.42 1.68
C ASP A 41 -2.11 8.69 1.17
N ASP A 42 -0.96 9.36 1.13
CA ASP A 42 0.32 8.75 0.76
C ASP A 42 0.66 7.56 1.66
N CYS A 43 0.47 7.72 2.98
CA CYS A 43 0.73 6.68 3.96
C CYS A 43 -0.11 5.42 3.68
N LEU A 44 -1.41 5.60 3.49
CA LEU A 44 -2.30 4.47 3.19
C LEU A 44 -2.01 3.86 1.82
N LEU A 45 -1.77 4.68 0.80
CA LEU A 45 -1.49 4.23 -0.55
C LEU A 45 -0.22 3.40 -0.65
N PHE A 46 0.88 3.85 -0.02
CA PHE A 46 2.13 3.10 0.00
C PHE A 46 1.99 1.77 0.75
N ALA A 47 1.25 1.75 1.87
CA ALA A 47 0.98 0.51 2.61
C ALA A 47 0.20 -0.50 1.77
N VAL A 48 -0.81 -0.03 1.03
CA VAL A 48 -1.58 -0.85 0.07
C VAL A 48 -0.68 -1.40 -1.02
N TYR A 49 0.15 -0.57 -1.64
CA TYR A 49 1.08 -0.99 -2.68
C TYR A 49 2.11 -1.99 -2.18
N HIS A 50 2.70 -1.75 -1.01
CA HIS A 50 3.65 -2.66 -0.37
C HIS A 50 3.05 -4.05 -0.17
N PHE A 51 1.85 -4.14 0.42
CA PHE A 51 1.22 -5.44 0.68
C PHE A 51 0.77 -6.11 -0.63
N ALA A 52 0.29 -5.36 -1.61
CA ALA A 52 -0.15 -5.90 -2.90
C ALA A 52 0.95 -6.61 -3.70
N VAL A 53 2.23 -6.31 -3.45
CA VAL A 53 3.35 -6.97 -4.15
C VAL A 53 3.63 -8.39 -3.61
N PHE A 54 3.30 -8.67 -2.34
CA PHE A 54 3.56 -9.97 -1.73
C PHE A 54 2.89 -11.16 -2.43
N PRO A 55 1.57 -11.13 -2.74
CA PRO A 55 0.91 -12.26 -3.36
C PRO A 55 1.30 -12.49 -4.82
N LEU A 56 1.94 -11.53 -5.50
CA LEU A 56 2.32 -11.67 -6.90
C LEU A 56 3.53 -12.59 -7.09
N THR A 57 3.50 -13.41 -8.13
CA THR A 57 4.68 -14.16 -8.58
C THR A 57 5.63 -13.27 -9.40
N ASP A 58 6.87 -13.73 -9.62
CA ASP A 58 7.81 -12.99 -10.46
C ASP A 58 7.35 -12.94 -11.93
N GLU A 59 6.61 -13.95 -12.41
CA GLU A 59 6.01 -13.97 -13.75
C GLU A 59 4.89 -12.94 -13.89
N GLU A 60 3.94 -12.93 -12.95
CA GLU A 60 2.84 -11.94 -12.93
C GLU A 60 3.40 -10.52 -12.84
N TRP A 61 4.43 -10.32 -12.01
CA TRP A 61 5.11 -9.05 -11.88
C TRP A 61 5.82 -8.62 -13.17
N ALA A 62 6.56 -9.52 -13.82
CA ALA A 62 7.31 -9.24 -15.04
C ALA A 62 6.42 -8.83 -16.22
N VAL A 63 5.20 -9.37 -16.30
CA VAL A 63 4.21 -8.97 -17.33
C VAL A 63 3.79 -7.52 -17.17
N HIS A 64 3.74 -7.02 -15.93
CA HIS A 64 3.20 -5.70 -15.64
C HIS A 64 4.28 -4.62 -15.48
N LEU A 65 5.49 -4.96 -15.03
CA LEU A 65 6.50 -3.98 -14.61
C LEU A 65 7.92 -4.44 -14.97
N GLY A 66 8.67 -3.60 -15.71
CA GLY A 66 10.03 -3.88 -16.19
C GLY A 66 11.14 -3.78 -15.15
N GLN A 67 10.87 -4.13 -13.89
CA GLN A 67 11.82 -4.11 -12.78
C GLN A 67 11.69 -5.41 -11.97
N PRO A 68 12.72 -5.85 -11.22
CA PRO A 68 12.57 -7.02 -10.35
C PRO A 68 11.55 -6.77 -9.23
N ARG A 69 10.74 -7.78 -8.92
CA ARG A 69 9.74 -7.73 -7.83
C ARG A 69 10.38 -7.39 -6.49
N THR A 70 11.53 -7.98 -6.19
CA THR A 70 12.33 -7.75 -4.98
C THR A 70 12.73 -6.28 -4.82
N THR A 71 13.11 -5.61 -5.92
CA THR A 71 13.43 -4.18 -5.92
C THR A 71 12.22 -3.34 -5.53
N MET A 72 11.03 -3.67 -6.05
CA MET A 72 9.82 -2.93 -5.68
C MET A 72 9.33 -3.22 -4.28
N LEU A 73 9.45 -4.46 -3.79
CA LEU A 73 9.19 -4.78 -2.39
C LEU A 73 10.02 -3.88 -1.47
N GLN A 74 11.33 -3.78 -1.69
CA GLN A 74 12.21 -2.92 -0.90
C GLN A 74 11.83 -1.44 -1.00
N ARG A 75 11.51 -0.95 -2.21
CA ARG A 75 11.10 0.45 -2.43
C ARG A 75 9.79 0.78 -1.73
N TYR A 76 8.77 -0.06 -1.88
CA TYR A 76 7.48 0.18 -1.23
C TYR A 76 7.56 0.01 0.29
N HIS A 77 8.36 -0.92 0.79
CA HIS A 77 8.65 -1.03 2.22
C HIS A 77 9.27 0.26 2.77
N PHE A 78 10.30 0.78 2.10
CA PHE A 78 10.94 2.05 2.48
C PHE A 78 9.97 3.23 2.40
N ALA A 79 9.24 3.37 1.29
CA ALA A 79 8.27 4.43 1.08
C ALA A 79 7.15 4.41 2.14
N THR A 80 6.64 3.22 2.49
CA THR A 80 5.61 3.05 3.52
C THR A 80 6.12 3.48 4.89
N ARG A 81 7.34 3.06 5.27
CA ARG A 81 7.98 3.50 6.51
C ARG A 81 8.14 5.01 6.56
N GLN A 82 8.62 5.61 5.48
CA GLN A 82 8.80 7.06 5.41
C GLN A 82 7.47 7.79 5.48
N ALA A 83 6.42 7.30 4.83
CA ALA A 83 5.10 7.90 4.86
C ALA A 83 4.44 7.81 6.26
N LEU A 84 4.62 6.69 6.97
CA LEU A 84 4.21 6.56 8.38
C LEU A 84 4.89 7.60 9.27
N VAL A 85 6.21 7.82 9.08
CA VAL A 85 6.95 8.86 9.80
C VAL A 85 6.43 10.26 9.45
N ASN A 86 6.20 10.54 8.17
CA ASN A 86 5.69 11.82 7.70
C ASN A 86 4.30 12.13 8.24
N ALA A 87 3.46 11.11 8.41
CA ALA A 87 2.14 11.19 9.02
C ALA A 87 2.15 11.17 10.56
N ALA A 88 3.34 11.21 11.19
CA ALA A 88 3.54 11.18 12.63
C ALA A 88 2.74 10.05 13.31
N PHE A 89 2.81 8.83 12.76
CA PHE A 89 1.89 7.72 13.12
C PHE A 89 1.75 7.45 14.63
N LEU A 90 2.80 7.63 15.43
CA LEU A 90 2.77 7.45 16.90
C LEU A 90 1.95 8.52 17.66
N LYS A 91 1.62 9.63 17.00
CA LYS A 91 0.87 10.78 17.54
C LYS A 91 -0.42 11.05 16.76
N SER A 92 -0.69 10.27 15.73
CA SER A 92 -1.86 10.45 14.87
C SER A 92 -3.09 9.77 15.47
N THR A 93 -4.25 10.41 15.34
CA THR A 93 -5.57 9.82 15.63
C THR A 93 -6.33 9.45 14.35
N GLU A 94 -5.72 9.65 13.19
CA GLU A 94 -6.33 9.36 11.88
C GLU A 94 -6.44 7.85 11.66
N MET A 95 -7.67 7.38 11.40
CA MET A 95 -7.93 5.95 11.19
C MET A 95 -7.11 5.38 10.02
N SER A 96 -6.96 6.13 8.93
CA SER A 96 -6.19 5.70 7.76
C SER A 96 -4.71 5.49 8.05
N VAL A 97 -4.12 6.27 8.98
CA VAL A 97 -2.73 6.07 9.41
C VAL A 97 -2.58 4.78 10.21
N THR A 98 -3.55 4.49 11.09
CA THR A 98 -3.59 3.23 11.84
C THR A 98 -3.79 2.03 10.90
N GLN A 99 -4.71 2.12 9.92
CA GLN A 99 -4.92 1.09 8.92
C GLN A 99 -3.65 0.82 8.10
N ALA A 100 -2.95 1.88 7.68
CA ALA A 100 -1.67 1.79 6.98
C ALA A 100 -0.60 1.08 7.82
N LEU A 101 -0.51 1.40 9.12
CA LEU A 101 0.42 0.75 10.04
C LEU A 101 0.12 -0.76 10.16
N VAL A 102 -1.15 -1.14 10.31
CA VAL A 102 -1.54 -2.56 10.41
C VAL A 102 -1.18 -3.30 9.12
N LEU A 103 -1.50 -2.74 7.95
CA LEU A 103 -1.13 -3.33 6.66
C LEU A 103 0.39 -3.49 6.51
N PHE A 104 1.16 -2.48 6.91
CA PHE A 104 2.62 -2.53 6.89
C PHE A 104 3.18 -3.64 7.79
N LEU A 105 2.66 -3.78 9.01
CA LEU A 105 3.07 -4.82 9.96
C LEU A 105 2.69 -6.22 9.48
N LEU A 106 1.51 -6.39 8.88
CA LEU A 106 1.08 -7.67 8.30
C LEU A 106 1.97 -8.07 7.13
N ALA A 107 2.23 -7.16 6.19
CA ALA A 107 3.11 -7.40 5.06
C ALA A 107 4.53 -7.80 5.52
N SER A 108 5.04 -7.15 6.58
CA SER A 108 6.37 -7.42 7.13
C SER A 108 6.51 -8.83 7.72
N ARG A 109 5.41 -9.50 8.11
CA ARG A 109 5.46 -10.90 8.59
C ARG A 109 5.81 -11.90 7.49
N TYR A 110 5.56 -11.55 6.24
CA TYR A 110 5.81 -12.41 5.08
C TYR A 110 7.22 -12.19 4.48
N THR A 111 8.07 -11.39 5.12
CA THR A 111 9.43 -11.06 4.64
C THR A 111 10.52 -12.00 5.22
N LEU A 112 10.18 -13.26 5.51
CA LEU A 112 11.14 -14.26 6.01
C LEU A 112 11.84 -15.00 4.87
#